data_AF-A0A9J5VZ61-F1
#
_entry.id   AF-A0A9J5VZ61-F1
#
_cell.length_a   1.000
_cell.length_b   1.000
_cell.length_c   1.000
_cell.angle_alpha   90.00
_cell.angle_beta   90.00
_cell.angle_gamma   90.00
#
_symmetry.space_group_name_H-M   'P 1'
#
loop_
_entity.id
_entity.type
_entity.pdbx_description
1 polymer ?
#
loop_
_entity_poly.entity_id
_entity_poly.type
_entity_poly.pdbx_seq_one_letter_code
_entity_poly.pdbx_strand_id
1 'polypeptide(L)' 'MKAGSIFLFDRKVLPDFSKDGHHWRKNKDGETVKEAHEKFTAGSIDVLHCYYVHGEDNKNFQRRRNGHGGCLETQNIL' A
#
# COMPACT_ATOMS: atom_id res chain seq x y z
N MET A 1 12.60 1.64 22.43
CA MET A 1 12.10 1.80 21.05
C MET A 1 11.94 0.42 20.45
N LYS A 2 10.76 0.07 19.93
CA LYS A 2 10.60 -1.16 19.13
C LYS A 2 10.98 -0.83 17.69
N ALA A 3 11.81 -1.65 17.07
CA ALA A 3 12.19 -1.48 15.66
C ALA A 3 11.06 -1.97 14.75
N GLY A 4 10.93 -1.32 13.59
CA GLY A 4 10.02 -1.76 12.54
C GLY A 4 10.53 -2.94 11.73
N SER A 5 9.64 -3.57 10.97
CA SER A 5 9.95 -4.66 10.06
C SER A 5 9.51 -4.27 8.65
N ILE A 6 10.33 -4.55 7.65
CA ILE A 6 10.00 -4.29 6.26
C ILE A 6 9.93 -5.63 5.54
N PHE A 7 8.85 -5.85 4.78
CA PHE A 7 8.64 -7.06 3.99
C PHE A 7 8.47 -6.71 2.52
N LEU A 8 9.03 -7.57 1.67
CA LEU A 8 8.89 -7.51 0.22
C LEU A 8 7.99 -8.66 -0.24
N PHE A 9 7.01 -8.37 -1.08
CA PHE A 9 6.11 -9.38 -1.64
C PHE A 9 6.12 -9.36 -3.15
N ASP A 10 6.02 -10.55 -3.76
CA ASP A 10 5.81 -10.67 -5.19
C ASP A 10 4.34 -10.34 -5.54
N ARG A 11 4.17 -9.26 -6.31
CA ARG A 11 2.86 -8.82 -6.81
C ARG A 11 2.18 -9.85 -7.70
N LYS A 12 2.94 -10.66 -8.44
CA LYS A 12 2.36 -11.69 -9.32
C LYS A 12 1.59 -12.72 -8.51
N VAL A 13 2.03 -12.96 -7.27
CA VAL A 13 1.40 -13.89 -6.33
C VAL A 13 0.29 -13.20 -5.55
N LEU A 14 0.44 -11.91 -5.21
CA LEU A 14 -0.55 -11.12 -4.48
C LEU A 14 -0.93 -9.82 -5.22
N PRO A 15 -1.79 -9.91 -6.25
CA PRO A 15 -2.19 -8.75 -7.06
C PRO A 15 -3.24 -7.87 -6.39
N ASP A 16 -3.92 -8.35 -5.35
CA ASP A 16 -5.01 -7.66 -4.67
C ASP A 16 -4.85 -7.75 -3.14
N PHE A 17 -5.12 -6.63 -2.46
CA PHE A 17 -5.09 -6.50 -1.01
C PHE A 17 -6.18 -7.34 -0.34
N SER A 18 -7.31 -7.55 -1.02
CA SER A 18 -8.38 -8.40 -0.50
C SER A 18 -7.97 -9.86 -0.27
N LYS A 19 -6.87 -10.31 -0.90
CA LYS A 19 -6.42 -11.71 -0.92
C LYS A 19 -5.24 -12.00 0.00
N ASP A 20 -4.70 -11.00 0.68
CA ASP A 20 -3.53 -11.16 1.55
C ASP A 20 -3.88 -11.51 3.01
N GLY A 21 -5.16 -11.57 3.35
CA GLY A 21 -5.64 -11.93 4.69
C GLY A 21 -5.58 -10.80 5.71
N HIS A 22 -5.25 -9.56 5.31
CA HIS A 22 -5.30 -8.41 6.20
C HIS A 22 -6.63 -7.67 6.12
N HIS A 23 -7.07 -7.14 7.27
CA HIS A 23 -8.19 -6.19 7.33
C HIS A 23 -7.70 -4.80 6.96
N TRP A 24 -7.99 -4.39 5.73
CA TRP A 24 -7.69 -3.05 5.23
C TRP A 24 -8.84 -2.10 5.51
N ARG A 25 -8.54 -0.84 5.84
CA ARG A 25 -9.54 0.21 5.98
C ARG A 25 -10.34 0.37 4.69
N LYS A 26 -11.66 0.46 4.82
CA LYS A 26 -12.59 0.63 3.70
C LYS A 26 -13.33 1.98 3.78
N ASN A 27 -13.69 2.52 2.63
CA ASN A 27 -14.59 3.68 2.51
C ASN A 27 -16.04 3.23 2.77
N LYS A 28 -16.99 4.19 2.70
CA LYS A 28 -18.42 3.90 2.87
C LYS A 28 -18.97 2.94 1.82
N ASP A 29 -18.35 2.93 0.64
CA ASP A 29 -18.69 2.05 -0.47
C ASP A 29 -18.08 0.64 -0.34
N GLY A 30 -17.33 0.38 0.73
CA GLY A 30 -16.70 -0.92 1.00
C GLY A 30 -15.39 -1.18 0.25
N GLU A 31 -14.90 -0.20 -0.51
CA GLU A 31 -13.63 -0.25 -1.21
C GLU A 31 -12.46 0.10 -0.29
N THR A 32 -11.31 -0.56 -0.48
CA THR A 32 -10.10 -0.22 0.29
C THR A 32 -9.70 1.24 0.04
N VAL A 33 -9.54 2.01 1.12
CA VAL A 33 -9.09 3.39 1.05
C VAL A 33 -7.64 3.40 0.59
N LYS A 34 -7.40 3.95 -0.61
CA LYS A 34 -6.06 4.17 -1.18
C LYS A 34 -5.70 5.64 -0.97
N GLU A 35 -4.92 5.92 0.07
CA GLU A 35 -4.43 7.28 0.31
C GLU A 35 -3.21 7.54 -0.60
N ALA A 36 -3.24 8.65 -1.35
CA ALA A 36 -2.16 9.09 -2.25
C ALA A 36 -1.44 10.30 -1.62
N HIS A 37 -0.18 10.65 -1.91
CA HIS A 37 0.31 10.96 -3.26
C HIS A 37 1.86 10.95 -3.41
N GLU A 38 2.37 10.11 -4.31
CA GLU A 38 3.47 10.48 -5.22
C GLU A 38 3.04 10.08 -6.64
N LYS A 39 2.59 11.06 -7.42
CA LYS A 39 2.35 10.91 -8.86
C LYS A 39 3.48 11.61 -9.58
N PHE A 40 4.28 10.85 -10.32
CA PHE A 40 5.31 11.39 -11.18
C PHE A 40 4.92 11.18 -12.64
N THR A 41 4.89 12.27 -13.40
CA THR A 41 4.63 12.29 -14.83
C THR A 41 5.86 12.82 -15.55
N ALA A 42 6.33 12.08 -16.57
CA ALA A 42 7.35 12.57 -17.48
C ALA A 42 6.67 12.97 -18.80
N GLY A 43 6.58 14.27 -19.07
CA GLY A 43 5.75 14.78 -20.16
C GLY A 43 4.26 14.49 -19.90
N SER A 44 3.62 13.75 -20.82
CA SER A 44 2.20 13.37 -20.73
C SER A 44 1.97 11.91 -20.30
N ILE A 45 3.03 11.21 -19.87
CA ILE A 45 2.96 9.80 -19.47
C ILE A 45 3.02 9.69 -17.94
N ASP A 46 2.08 8.95 -17.37
CA ASP A 46 2.11 8.56 -15.96
C ASP A 46 3.22 7.51 -15.76
N VAL A 47 4.29 7.89 -15.05
CA VAL A 47 5.50 7.06 -14.87
C VAL A 47 5.49 6.37 -13.51
N LEU A 48 4.99 7.04 -12.48
CA LEU A 48 4.88 6.47 -11.15
C LEU A 48 3.59 6.92 -10.48
N HIS A 49 2.89 5.97 -9.89
CA HIS A 49 1.75 6.23 -9.04
C HIS A 49 1.90 5.40 -7.77
N CYS A 50 2.19 6.03 -6.64
CA CYS A 50 2.32 5.33 -5.36
C CYS A 50 1.19 5.71 -4.43
N TYR A 51 0.61 4.71 -3.79
CA TYR A 51 -0.43 4.89 -2.79
C TYR A 51 -0.14 4.01 -1.57
N TYR A 52 -0.61 4.47 -0.42
CA TYR A 52 -0.60 3.74 0.84
C TYR A 52 -2.00 3.22 1.13
N VAL A 53 -2.06 2.03 1.73
CA VAL A 53 -3.28 1.47 2.31
C VAL A 53 -3.03 1.20 3.78
N HIS A 54 -4.01 1.53 4.61
CA HIS A 54 -3.93 1.41 6.07
C HIS A 54 -4.72 0.20 6.56
N GLY A 55 -4.23 -0.45 7.61
CA GLY A 55 -4.97 -1.45 8.36
C GLY A 55 -6.21 -0.85 9.01
N GLU A 56 -7.26 -1.66 9.14
CA GLU A 56 -8.46 -1.32 9.89
C GLU A 56 -8.14 -1.19 11.38
N ASP A 57 -7.47 -2.20 11.93
CA ASP A 57 -7.23 -2.33 13.38
C ASP A 57 -6.05 -1.49 13.88
N ASN A 58 -5.05 -1.25 13.03
CA ASN A 58 -3.80 -0.60 13.43
C ASN A 58 -3.40 0.52 12.47
N LYS A 59 -3.38 1.75 12.99
CA LYS A 59 -3.00 2.98 12.28
C LYS A 59 -1.55 2.96 11.77
N ASN A 60 -0.67 2.22 12.47
CA ASN A 60 0.74 2.07 12.14
C ASN A 60 0.98 0.91 11.15
N PHE A 61 -0.05 0.13 10.81
CA PHE A 61 0.01 -0.89 9.78
C PHE A 61 -0.34 -0.27 8.42
N GLN A 62 0.67 -0.14 7.57
CA GLN A 62 0.55 0.52 6.28
C GLN A 62 1.30 -0.25 5.21
N ARG A 63 0.76 -0.27 3.98
CA ARG A 63 1.42 -0.91 2.84
C ARG A 63 1.48 0.06 1.66
N ARG A 64 2.67 0.20 1.08
CA ARG A 64 2.89 1.01 -0.12
C ARG A 64 2.77 0.14 -1.36
N ARG A 65 1.98 0.59 -2.33
CA ARG A 65 1.88 -0.04 -3.66
C ARG A 65 2.22 0.97 -4.74
N ASN A 66 3.17 0.59 -5.59
CA ASN A 66 3.54 1.37 -6.77
C ASN A 66 2.72 0.90 -7.99
N GLY A 67 2.32 1.76 -8.91
CA GLY A 67 1.61 1.37 -10.13
C GLY A 67 2.42 0.40 -10.99
N HIS A 68 3.76 0.52 -10.97
CA HIS A 68 4.64 -0.05 -12.01
C HIS A 68 5.64 -1.14 -11.60
N GLY A 69 5.61 -1.73 -10.38
CA GLY A 69 6.40 -2.96 -10.16
C GLY A 69 7.00 -3.25 -8.78
N GLY A 70 6.34 -2.89 -7.68
CA GLY A 70 6.76 -3.35 -6.36
C GLY A 70 5.74 -2.98 -5.28
N CYS A 71 5.46 -3.91 -4.37
CA CYS A 71 4.81 -3.62 -3.09
C CYS A 71 5.90 -3.65 -2.02
N LEU A 72 6.08 -2.53 -1.32
CA LEU A 72 6.91 -2.46 -0.12
C LEU A 72 5.95 -2.44 1.05
N GLU A 73 6.03 -3.43 1.92
CA GLU A 73 5.34 -3.40 3.20
C GLU A 73 6.26 -2.76 4.24
N THR A 74 5.84 -1.65 4.81
CA THR A 74 6.44 -1.03 5.98
C THR A 74 5.61 -1.41 7.20
N GLN A 75 5.99 -2.47 7.91
CA GLN A 75 5.46 -2.70 9.25
C GLN A 75 6.22 -1.79 10.23
N ASN A 76 5.47 -0.90 10.87
CA ASN A 76 5.88 0.13 11.84
C ASN A 76 6.44 1.41 11.21
N ILE A 77 5.55 2.40 11.11
CA ILE A 77 5.94 3.79 11.30
C ILE A 77 5.54 4.14 12.75
N LEU A 78 6.55 4.11 13.63
CA LEU A 78 6.63 4.58 15.03
C LEU A 78 5.46 4.30 16.01
#